data_AF-A0A7V9RQL8-F1
#
_entry.id   AF-A0A7V9RQL8-F1
#
_cell.length_a   1.000
_cell.length_b   1.000
_cell.length_c   1.000
_cell.angle_alpha   90.00
_cell.angle_beta   90.00
_cell.angle_gamma   90.00
#
_symmetry.space_group_name_H-M   'P 1'
#
loop_
_entity.id
_entity.type
_entity.pdbx_description
1 polymer ?
#
loop_
_entity_poly.entity_id
_entity_poly.type
_entity_poly.pdbx_seq_one_letter_code
_entity_poly.pdbx_strand_id
1 'polypeptide(L)'
;MTLPDVLPPFDGNAYRKRVLAAIEARGGPEQSDPFEIYDLPVGAADALPDAAVTAQIDAVWAFWQKQRDHPKYRGVVTAMLEIHRDIADQMRTKDGRRWLAERTVAERTRREEGQYGELDAALRRLVERFGGIPEDKVAGLRQFALAAGVPEPGFETRLRRHRLVKTQRRPAPAPDDGVYRQVRTDLEELGQLDGNEPAASLYNLLGLPPDADRQRVRERRDAMAARNRELRPDRRRALVDDLLAAVTALLVDGDPAGYLDDVRADVLARLRPRVAAAVLVEDELTSDDHAHLLGEAQAAGLDRDRALSVLAQLAAEFGVPPQVGGNQCPSGSGGTRSTAAHAGPRWQQDLSRARAALRAGLVLAARSHVAAARAAADGMLPPIRAVRDEIDAIIAEAEQRWRSAVSAVAARRYAEASEVLGRLVAVARDVPGPQGQSAQDMSTDAGERLAAADRALGAAQQLTGAQQELALLDVLAAVADHEPTRAALATIGLASATDVRFEAVPGGARVSWRASPAAGAVDYRVLRIGADGSTRPVGVTRATSLEDGARGVAAAYSVIARRAGIAAPE
;
A
#
# COMPACT_ATOMS: atom_id res chain seq x y z
N MET A 1 33.19 -52.58 -36.88
CA MET A 1 31.93 -51.96 -36.42
C MET A 1 32.21 -50.49 -36.22
N THR A 2 31.83 -49.68 -37.20
CA THR A 2 32.09 -48.25 -37.31
C THR A 2 31.32 -47.50 -36.22
N LEU A 3 32.04 -46.80 -35.36
CA LEU A 3 31.49 -45.88 -34.37
C LEU A 3 30.61 -44.84 -35.11
N PRO A 4 29.36 -44.60 -34.70
CA PRO A 4 28.52 -43.59 -35.32
C PRO A 4 29.18 -42.23 -35.14
N ASP A 5 29.07 -41.39 -36.16
CA ASP A 5 29.47 -39.99 -36.16
C ASP A 5 28.75 -39.28 -34.99
N VAL A 6 29.46 -39.06 -33.88
CA VAL A 6 28.85 -38.76 -32.58
C VAL A 6 28.28 -37.32 -32.53
N LEU A 7 28.72 -36.45 -33.44
CA LEU A 7 28.23 -35.08 -33.58
C LEU A 7 28.03 -34.76 -35.08
N PRO A 8 26.93 -34.12 -35.48
CA PRO A 8 26.77 -33.65 -36.85
C PRO A 8 27.87 -32.65 -37.22
N PRO A 9 28.27 -32.55 -38.50
CA PRO A 9 29.28 -31.57 -38.92
C PRO A 9 28.80 -30.15 -38.61
N PHE A 10 29.74 -29.29 -38.21
CA PHE A 10 29.44 -27.92 -37.82
C PHE A 10 28.82 -27.12 -38.99
N ASP A 11 27.60 -26.62 -38.78
CA ASP A 11 26.91 -25.70 -39.70
C ASP A 11 26.84 -24.30 -39.08
N GLY A 12 27.64 -23.38 -39.63
CA GLY A 12 27.70 -21.99 -39.16
C GLY A 12 26.38 -21.21 -39.30
N ASN A 13 25.50 -21.55 -40.24
CA ASN A 13 24.20 -20.90 -40.39
C ASN A 13 23.21 -21.41 -39.34
N ALA A 14 23.17 -22.72 -39.09
CA ALA A 14 22.38 -23.31 -38.01
C ALA A 14 22.85 -22.79 -36.64
N TYR A 15 24.17 -22.73 -36.43
CA TYR A 15 24.78 -22.19 -35.22
C TYR A 15 24.39 -20.72 -34.98
N ARG A 16 24.45 -19.88 -36.02
CA ARG A 16 24.04 -18.47 -35.90
C ARG A 16 22.57 -18.32 -35.48
N LYS A 17 21.67 -19.11 -36.07
CA LYS A 17 20.22 -19.02 -35.80
C LYS A 17 19.83 -19.59 -34.43
N ARG A 18 20.46 -20.69 -33.99
CA ARG A 18 20.11 -21.36 -32.73
C ARG A 18 20.89 -20.81 -31.55
N VAL A 19 22.21 -20.68 -31.68
CA VAL A 19 23.10 -20.35 -30.56
C VAL A 19 23.32 -18.84 -30.48
N LEU A 20 23.90 -18.19 -31.51
CA LEU A 20 24.22 -16.76 -31.41
C LEU A 20 22.99 -15.88 -31.20
N ALA A 21 21.86 -16.18 -31.85
CA ALA A 21 20.62 -15.44 -31.63
C ALA A 21 20.08 -15.61 -30.20
N ALA A 22 20.19 -16.81 -29.60
CA ALA A 22 19.70 -17.07 -28.25
C ALA A 22 20.60 -16.45 -27.16
N ILE A 23 21.92 -16.39 -27.40
CA ILE A 23 22.89 -15.72 -26.53
C ILE A 23 22.72 -14.20 -26.60
N GLU A 24 22.52 -13.66 -27.81
CA GLU A 24 22.26 -12.23 -28.02
C GLU A 24 20.97 -11.79 -27.34
N ALA A 25 19.88 -12.55 -27.50
CA ALA A 25 18.61 -12.25 -26.85
C ALA A 25 18.69 -12.25 -25.31
N ARG A 26 19.62 -13.02 -24.73
CA ARG A 26 19.90 -13.04 -23.28
C ARG A 26 20.87 -11.96 -22.83
N GLY A 27 21.45 -11.17 -23.73
CA GLY A 27 22.35 -10.09 -23.38
C GLY A 27 23.82 -10.50 -23.17
N GLY A 28 24.23 -11.68 -23.63
CA GLY A 28 25.65 -12.04 -23.71
C GLY A 28 26.01 -13.45 -23.23
N PRO A 29 27.27 -13.87 -23.42
CA PRO A 29 27.72 -15.23 -23.13
C PRO A 29 27.78 -15.55 -21.63
N GLU A 30 27.84 -14.54 -20.75
CA GLU A 30 27.82 -14.73 -19.30
C GLU A 30 26.52 -15.36 -18.77
N GLN A 31 25.43 -15.23 -19.54
CA GLN A 31 24.12 -15.82 -19.23
C GLN A 31 23.87 -17.15 -19.94
N SER A 32 24.90 -17.70 -20.58
CA SER A 32 24.82 -18.94 -21.37
C SER A 32 25.82 -19.96 -20.83
N ASP A 33 25.48 -21.25 -20.92
CA ASP A 33 26.38 -22.29 -20.40
C ASP A 33 27.42 -22.73 -21.45
N PRO A 34 28.58 -23.27 -21.00
CA PRO A 34 29.65 -23.75 -21.88
C PRO A 34 29.22 -24.75 -22.95
N PHE A 35 28.23 -25.58 -22.67
CA PHE A 35 27.73 -26.59 -23.60
C PHE A 35 26.92 -25.96 -24.73
N GLU A 36 26.06 -25.00 -24.40
CA GLU A 36 25.34 -24.20 -25.40
C GLU A 36 26.28 -23.38 -26.30
N ILE A 37 27.31 -22.77 -25.71
CA ILE A 37 28.30 -21.94 -26.43
C ILE A 37 28.95 -22.71 -27.59
N TYR A 38 29.30 -23.98 -27.39
CA TYR A 38 29.94 -24.83 -28.39
C TYR A 38 28.96 -25.76 -29.16
N ASP A 39 27.64 -25.60 -28.94
CA ASP A 39 26.59 -26.48 -29.48
C ASP A 39 26.83 -27.97 -29.17
N LEU A 40 27.19 -28.26 -27.92
CA LEU A 40 27.45 -29.60 -27.41
C LEU A 40 26.32 -30.06 -26.47
N PRO A 41 25.89 -31.34 -26.54
CA PRO A 41 24.87 -31.87 -25.64
C PRO A 41 25.42 -32.14 -24.23
N VAL A 42 24.90 -31.41 -23.23
CA VAL A 42 25.29 -31.60 -21.82
C VAL A 42 25.06 -33.04 -21.31
N GLY A 43 23.97 -33.69 -21.75
CA GLY A 43 23.63 -35.05 -21.33
C GLY A 43 24.53 -36.15 -21.90
N ALA A 44 25.37 -35.84 -22.89
CA ALA A 44 26.32 -36.79 -23.47
C ALA A 44 27.78 -36.47 -23.11
N ALA A 45 28.03 -35.54 -22.16
CA ALA A 45 29.37 -35.05 -21.81
C ALA A 45 30.39 -36.18 -21.54
N ASP A 46 29.95 -37.27 -20.90
CA ASP A 46 30.78 -38.45 -20.57
C ASP A 46 31.01 -39.41 -21.73
N ALA A 47 30.13 -39.40 -22.73
CA ALA A 47 30.14 -40.30 -23.88
C ALA A 47 30.84 -39.69 -25.10
N LEU A 48 31.05 -38.36 -25.12
CA LEU A 48 31.72 -37.66 -26.20
C LEU A 48 33.24 -37.90 -26.16
N PRO A 49 33.86 -38.34 -27.28
CA PRO A 49 35.31 -38.49 -27.36
C PRO A 49 36.02 -37.12 -27.45
N ASP A 50 37.17 -36.99 -26.77
CA ASP A 50 37.93 -35.74 -26.69
C ASP A 50 38.27 -35.16 -28.08
N ALA A 51 38.58 -36.02 -29.05
CA ALA A 51 38.89 -35.61 -30.42
C ALA A 51 37.69 -34.94 -31.13
N ALA A 52 36.47 -35.44 -30.94
CA ALA A 52 35.27 -34.85 -31.54
C ALA A 52 34.92 -33.51 -30.88
N VAL A 53 35.06 -33.41 -29.56
CA VAL A 53 34.84 -32.16 -28.84
C VAL A 53 35.87 -31.10 -29.25
N THR A 54 37.13 -31.48 -29.36
CA THR A 54 38.20 -30.56 -29.79
C THR A 54 37.94 -30.05 -31.21
N ALA A 55 37.58 -30.95 -32.14
CA ALA A 55 37.23 -30.57 -33.50
C ALA A 55 36.03 -29.59 -33.57
N GLN A 56 35.01 -29.81 -32.75
CA GLN A 56 33.85 -28.93 -32.66
C GLN A 56 34.22 -27.55 -32.07
N ILE A 57 34.98 -27.51 -30.98
CA ILE A 57 35.45 -26.26 -30.36
C ILE A 57 36.27 -25.45 -31.36
N ASP A 58 37.19 -26.09 -32.08
CA ASP A 58 38.04 -25.43 -33.07
C ASP A 58 37.23 -24.92 -34.27
N ALA A 59 36.21 -25.68 -34.73
CA ALA A 59 35.30 -25.26 -35.79
C ALA A 59 34.46 -24.04 -35.38
N VAL A 60 33.89 -24.05 -34.17
CA VAL A 60 33.13 -22.93 -33.59
C VAL A 60 34.02 -21.70 -33.42
N TRP A 61 35.24 -21.88 -32.90
CA TRP A 61 36.20 -20.79 -32.72
C TRP A 61 36.62 -20.19 -34.06
N ALA A 62 36.95 -21.02 -35.06
CA ALA A 62 37.25 -20.55 -36.42
C ALA A 62 36.08 -19.79 -37.05
N PHE A 63 34.84 -20.18 -36.74
CA PHE A 63 33.65 -19.43 -37.14
C PHE A 63 33.56 -18.07 -36.45
N TRP A 64 33.75 -17.98 -35.13
CA TRP A 64 33.78 -16.71 -34.40
C TRP A 64 34.85 -15.75 -34.93
N GLN A 65 36.05 -16.26 -35.23
CA GLN A 65 37.13 -15.47 -35.83
C GLN A 65 36.72 -14.80 -37.14
N LYS A 66 35.93 -15.49 -37.98
CA LYS A 66 35.37 -14.96 -39.24
C LYS A 66 34.19 -14.00 -39.04
N GLN A 67 33.57 -13.97 -37.86
CA GLN A 67 32.38 -13.17 -37.55
C GLN A 67 32.68 -11.94 -36.66
N ARG A 68 33.95 -11.62 -36.43
CA ARG A 68 34.39 -10.46 -35.61
C ARG A 68 33.82 -9.11 -36.07
N ASP A 69 33.61 -8.95 -37.37
CA ASP A 69 33.07 -7.73 -37.96
C ASP A 69 31.58 -7.85 -38.34
N HIS A 70 30.87 -8.86 -37.81
CA HIS A 70 29.46 -9.05 -38.12
C HIS A 70 28.61 -7.93 -37.49
N PRO A 71 27.80 -7.18 -38.26
CA PRO A 71 27.12 -5.97 -37.79
C PRO A 71 26.17 -6.22 -36.62
N LYS A 72 25.53 -7.39 -36.56
CA LYS A 72 24.62 -7.77 -35.45
C LYS A 72 25.32 -8.46 -34.27
N TYR A 73 26.38 -9.22 -34.50
CA TYR A 73 26.90 -10.18 -33.51
C TYR A 73 28.30 -9.84 -33.00
N ARG A 74 28.92 -8.77 -33.50
CA ARG A 74 30.26 -8.32 -33.09
C ARG A 74 30.45 -8.29 -31.58
N GLY A 75 29.54 -7.66 -30.84
CA GLY A 75 29.64 -7.54 -29.38
C GLY A 75 29.65 -8.90 -28.67
N VAL A 76 28.73 -9.80 -29.04
CA VAL A 76 28.63 -11.16 -28.47
C VAL A 76 29.87 -11.98 -28.83
N VAL A 77 30.32 -11.93 -30.10
CA VAL A 77 31.50 -12.66 -30.57
C VAL A 77 32.78 -12.19 -29.87
N THR A 78 32.94 -10.88 -29.64
CA THR A 78 34.08 -10.34 -28.87
C THR A 78 34.08 -10.89 -27.45
N ALA A 79 32.95 -10.84 -26.75
CA ALA A 79 32.84 -11.39 -25.39
C ALA A 79 33.09 -12.90 -25.34
N MET A 80 32.62 -13.67 -26.34
CA MET A 80 32.89 -15.11 -26.44
C MET A 80 34.38 -15.42 -26.66
N LEU A 81 35.09 -14.57 -27.41
CA LEU A 81 36.53 -14.72 -27.65
C LEU A 81 37.37 -14.43 -26.41
N GLU A 82 36.91 -13.52 -25.53
CA GLU A 82 37.58 -13.20 -24.25
C GLU A 82 37.54 -14.38 -23.28
N ILE A 83 36.39 -15.06 -23.16
CA ILE A 83 36.22 -16.22 -22.27
C ILE A 83 36.63 -17.56 -22.91
N HIS A 84 36.91 -17.59 -24.22
CA HIS A 84 37.12 -18.82 -24.99
C HIS A 84 38.20 -19.72 -24.39
N ARG A 85 39.37 -19.14 -24.06
CA ARG A 85 40.55 -19.90 -23.64
C ARG A 85 40.26 -20.72 -22.39
N ASP A 86 39.69 -20.08 -21.38
CA ASP A 86 39.44 -20.69 -20.07
C ASP A 86 38.37 -21.78 -20.14
N ILE A 87 37.34 -21.60 -20.98
CA ILE A 87 36.27 -22.57 -21.15
C ILE A 87 36.72 -23.73 -22.06
N ALA A 88 37.44 -23.45 -23.15
CA ALA A 88 37.90 -24.45 -24.11
C ALA A 88 38.87 -25.45 -23.48
N ASP A 89 39.81 -24.96 -22.66
CA ASP A 89 40.80 -25.82 -22.00
C ASP A 89 40.15 -26.81 -21.03
N GLN A 90 39.09 -26.38 -20.33
CA GLN A 90 38.29 -27.26 -19.48
C GLN A 90 37.44 -28.26 -20.28
N MET A 91 36.82 -27.81 -21.38
CA MET A 91 35.95 -28.65 -22.23
C MET A 91 36.71 -29.70 -23.05
N ARG A 92 38.00 -29.52 -23.32
CA ARG A 92 38.80 -30.49 -24.11
C ARG A 92 39.07 -31.80 -23.37
N THR A 93 39.08 -31.79 -22.03
CA THR A 93 39.33 -32.98 -21.23
C THR A 93 38.03 -33.64 -20.76
N LYS A 94 37.99 -34.97 -20.72
CA LYS A 94 36.82 -35.71 -20.21
C LYS A 94 36.43 -35.31 -18.79
N ASP A 95 37.41 -35.22 -17.88
CA ASP A 95 37.14 -34.85 -16.48
C ASP A 95 36.64 -33.41 -16.34
N GLY A 96 37.21 -32.46 -17.10
CA GLY A 96 36.74 -31.09 -17.13
C GLY A 96 35.32 -30.94 -17.69
N ARG A 97 34.98 -31.70 -18.75
CA ARG A 97 33.60 -31.75 -19.27
C ARG A 97 32.61 -32.29 -18.25
N ARG A 98 32.94 -33.38 -17.57
CA ARG A 98 32.07 -33.97 -16.55
C ARG A 98 31.77 -32.98 -15.42
N TRP A 99 32.81 -32.33 -14.91
CA TRP A 99 32.67 -31.29 -13.88
C TRP A 99 31.81 -30.11 -14.36
N LEU A 100 32.04 -29.62 -15.58
CA LEU A 100 31.22 -28.56 -16.17
C LEU A 100 29.77 -29.00 -16.41
N ALA A 101 29.54 -30.26 -16.79
CA ALA A 101 28.20 -30.80 -17.03
C ALA A 101 27.40 -30.88 -15.73
N GLU A 102 27.98 -31.41 -14.66
CA GLU A 102 27.36 -31.45 -13.33
C GLU A 102 26.99 -30.04 -12.85
N ARG A 103 27.92 -29.08 -12.99
CA ARG A 103 27.68 -27.69 -12.62
C ARG A 103 26.58 -27.05 -13.48
N THR A 104 26.62 -27.26 -14.79
CA THR A 104 25.63 -26.73 -15.74
C THR A 104 24.24 -27.30 -15.47
N VAL A 105 24.14 -28.61 -15.20
CA VAL A 105 22.89 -29.25 -14.80
C VAL A 105 22.39 -28.66 -13.49
N ALA A 106 23.24 -28.53 -12.47
CA ALA A 106 22.85 -27.93 -11.19
C ALA A 106 22.43 -26.45 -11.31
N GLU A 107 23.04 -25.68 -12.22
CA GLU A 107 22.64 -24.30 -12.51
C GLU A 107 21.32 -24.23 -13.30
N ARG A 108 21.12 -25.10 -14.30
CA ARG A 108 19.86 -25.21 -15.05
C ARG A 108 18.71 -25.63 -14.13
N THR A 109 18.93 -26.64 -13.28
CA THR A 109 17.96 -27.06 -12.26
C THR A 109 17.63 -25.92 -11.30
N ARG A 110 18.62 -25.18 -10.79
CA ARG A 110 18.36 -24.01 -9.92
C ARG A 110 17.57 -22.91 -10.63
N ARG A 111 17.84 -22.64 -11.91
CA ARG A 111 17.05 -21.67 -12.71
C ARG A 111 15.62 -22.17 -12.93
N GLU A 112 15.43 -23.46 -13.19
CA GLU A 112 14.11 -24.05 -13.34
C GLU A 112 13.32 -24.10 -12.02
N GLU A 113 13.97 -24.44 -10.90
CA GLU A 113 13.40 -24.39 -9.55
C GLU A 113 13.02 -22.96 -9.17
N GLY A 114 13.86 -21.98 -9.51
CA GLY A 114 13.54 -20.56 -9.30
C GLY A 114 12.40 -20.06 -10.19
N GLN A 115 12.35 -20.49 -11.45
CA GLN A 115 11.34 -20.01 -12.41
C GLN A 115 9.97 -20.70 -12.24
N TYR A 116 9.94 -21.96 -11.82
CA TYR A 116 8.70 -22.75 -11.83
C TYR A 116 8.40 -23.46 -10.50
N GLY A 117 9.26 -23.35 -9.49
CA GLY A 117 9.11 -24.07 -8.22
C GLY A 117 7.80 -23.77 -7.50
N GLU A 118 7.32 -22.54 -7.55
CA GLU A 118 6.04 -22.15 -6.94
C GLU A 118 4.85 -22.80 -7.66
N LEU A 119 4.88 -22.84 -8.99
CA LEU A 119 3.85 -23.51 -9.81
C LEU A 119 3.86 -25.03 -9.56
N ASP A 120 5.04 -25.65 -9.57
CA ASP A 120 5.17 -27.09 -9.36
C ASP A 120 4.74 -27.51 -7.93
N ALA A 121 5.00 -26.67 -6.92
CA ALA A 121 4.50 -26.88 -5.56
C ALA A 121 2.96 -26.75 -5.48
N ALA A 122 2.38 -25.76 -6.15
CA ALA A 122 0.92 -25.59 -6.21
C ALA A 122 0.23 -26.77 -6.90
N LEU A 123 0.78 -27.25 -8.03
CA LEU A 123 0.28 -28.42 -8.74
C LEU A 123 0.38 -29.69 -7.88
N ARG A 124 1.49 -29.88 -7.15
CA ARG A 124 1.67 -31.04 -6.26
C ARG A 124 0.63 -31.10 -5.15
N ARG A 125 0.36 -29.98 -4.47
CA ARG A 125 -0.65 -29.90 -3.41
C ARG A 125 -2.05 -30.22 -3.92
N LEU A 126 -2.39 -29.79 -5.14
CA LEU A 126 -3.68 -30.10 -5.76
C LEU A 126 -3.79 -31.60 -6.10
N VAL A 127 -2.72 -32.19 -6.64
CA VAL A 127 -2.68 -33.62 -6.95
C VAL A 127 -2.76 -34.48 -5.68
N GLU A 128 -2.03 -34.12 -4.62
CA GLU A 128 -2.06 -34.82 -3.33
C GLU A 128 -3.46 -34.78 -2.70
N ARG A 129 -4.18 -33.66 -2.84
CA ARG A 129 -5.49 -33.46 -2.21
C ARG A 129 -6.66 -34.05 -3.01
N PHE A 130 -6.63 -33.93 -4.33
CA PHE A 130 -7.77 -34.27 -5.20
C PHE A 130 -7.52 -35.48 -6.11
N GLY A 131 -6.35 -36.13 -6.01
CA GLY A 131 -5.94 -37.22 -6.89
C GLY A 131 -5.68 -36.79 -8.34
N GLY A 132 -5.63 -35.48 -8.59
CA GLY A 132 -5.45 -34.83 -9.88
C GLY A 132 -5.83 -33.35 -9.80
N ILE A 133 -5.72 -32.61 -10.91
CA ILE A 133 -5.97 -31.17 -10.93
C ILE A 133 -7.44 -30.90 -11.27
N PRO A 134 -8.20 -30.20 -10.42
CA PRO A 134 -9.58 -29.85 -10.72
C PRO A 134 -9.72 -28.93 -11.95
N GLU A 135 -10.62 -29.24 -12.88
CA GLU A 135 -10.86 -28.44 -14.10
C GLU A 135 -11.23 -26.98 -13.79
N ASP A 136 -12.02 -26.75 -12.73
CA ASP A 136 -12.45 -25.42 -12.27
C ASP A 136 -11.30 -24.57 -11.71
N LYS A 137 -10.16 -25.20 -11.38
CA LYS A 137 -8.97 -24.53 -10.82
C LYS A 137 -7.91 -24.20 -11.86
N VAL A 138 -8.02 -24.72 -13.09
CA VAL A 138 -7.06 -24.48 -14.17
C VAL A 138 -6.98 -22.99 -14.53
N ALA A 139 -8.10 -22.28 -14.57
CA ALA A 139 -8.12 -20.85 -14.84
C ALA A 139 -7.38 -20.03 -13.75
N GLY A 140 -7.57 -20.40 -12.48
CA GLY A 140 -6.88 -19.76 -11.36
C GLY A 140 -5.38 -20.08 -11.34
N LEU A 141 -4.99 -21.32 -11.66
CA LEU A 141 -3.59 -21.71 -11.79
C LEU A 141 -2.88 -20.98 -12.94
N ARG A 142 -3.58 -20.72 -14.04
CA ARG A 142 -3.04 -19.92 -15.16
C ARG A 142 -2.79 -18.48 -14.74
N GLN A 143 -3.72 -17.87 -14.00
CA GLN A 143 -3.52 -16.52 -13.45
C GLN A 143 -2.37 -16.48 -12.42
N PHE A 144 -2.27 -17.51 -11.57
CA PHE A 144 -1.15 -17.66 -10.62
C PHE A 144 0.20 -17.78 -11.35
N ALA A 145 0.29 -18.62 -12.38
CA ALA A 145 1.49 -18.78 -13.20
C ALA A 145 1.90 -17.45 -13.87
N LEU A 146 0.93 -16.71 -14.43
CA LEU A 146 1.17 -15.41 -15.04
C LEU A 146 1.68 -14.37 -14.04
N ALA A 147 1.09 -14.32 -12.84
CA ALA A 147 1.55 -13.45 -11.76
C ALA A 147 2.97 -13.79 -11.27
N ALA A 148 3.35 -15.08 -11.32
CA ALA A 148 4.69 -15.56 -11.01
C ALA A 148 5.70 -15.41 -12.19
N GLY A 149 5.30 -14.78 -13.30
CA GLY A 149 6.17 -14.59 -14.47
C GLY A 149 6.45 -15.88 -15.26
N VAL A 150 5.65 -16.92 -15.06
CA VAL A 150 5.74 -18.19 -15.80
C VAL A 150 5.10 -18.02 -17.18
N PRO A 151 5.83 -18.27 -18.28
CA PRO A 151 5.28 -18.14 -19.63
C PRO A 151 4.26 -19.26 -19.92
N GLU A 152 3.19 -18.92 -20.65
CA GLU A 152 2.07 -19.82 -20.99
C GLU A 152 2.50 -21.20 -21.56
N PRO A 153 3.50 -21.29 -22.48
CA PRO A 153 3.97 -22.60 -22.96
C PRO A 153 4.60 -23.47 -21.86
N GLY A 154 5.26 -22.84 -20.87
CA GLY A 154 5.86 -23.51 -19.72
C GLY A 154 4.83 -24.02 -18.73
N PHE A 155 3.72 -23.29 -18.56
CA PHE A 155 2.55 -23.71 -17.79
C PHE A 155 1.86 -24.93 -18.43
N GLU A 156 1.52 -24.86 -19.71
CA GLU A 156 0.82 -25.94 -20.43
C GLU A 156 1.62 -27.25 -20.45
N THR A 157 2.94 -27.17 -20.62
CA THR A 157 3.83 -28.34 -20.61
C THR A 157 3.79 -29.08 -19.27
N ARG A 158 3.70 -28.32 -18.16
CA ARG A 158 3.62 -28.88 -16.80
C ARG A 158 2.23 -29.39 -16.48
N LEU A 159 1.19 -28.65 -16.88
CA LEU A 159 -0.21 -29.07 -16.68
C LEU A 159 -0.48 -30.45 -17.31
N ARG A 160 0.07 -30.73 -18.49
CA ARG A 160 -0.04 -32.03 -19.18
C ARG A 160 0.54 -33.21 -18.41
N ARG A 161 1.42 -32.99 -17.43
CA ARG A 161 2.00 -34.07 -16.60
C ARG A 161 1.01 -34.58 -15.55
N HIS A 162 -0.13 -33.92 -15.37
CA HIS A 162 -1.10 -34.22 -14.34
C HIS A 162 -2.49 -34.50 -14.93
N ARG A 163 -3.25 -35.40 -14.28
CA ARG A 163 -4.61 -35.77 -14.70
C ARG A 163 -5.62 -34.70 -14.27
N LEU A 164 -6.48 -34.25 -15.18
CA LEU A 164 -7.60 -33.35 -14.86
C LEU A 164 -8.77 -34.13 -14.23
N VAL A 165 -9.38 -33.56 -13.19
CA VAL A 165 -10.50 -34.13 -12.42
C VAL A 165 -11.71 -33.20 -12.52
N LYS A 166 -12.89 -33.75 -12.83
CA LYS A 166 -14.13 -32.98 -12.83
C LYS A 166 -14.65 -32.79 -11.41
N THR A 167 -14.71 -31.55 -10.97
CA THR A 167 -15.38 -31.18 -9.71
C THR A 167 -16.89 -31.15 -9.93
N GLN A 168 -17.64 -32.11 -9.37
CA GLN A 168 -19.08 -31.96 -9.23
C GLN A 168 -19.38 -31.03 -8.05
N ARG A 169 -19.57 -29.75 -8.34
CA ARG A 169 -20.24 -28.83 -7.44
C ARG A 169 -21.54 -28.38 -8.10
N ARG A 170 -22.67 -28.66 -7.45
CA ARG A 170 -23.97 -28.10 -7.81
C ARG A 170 -23.83 -26.57 -7.76
N PRO A 171 -24.09 -25.84 -8.85
CA PRO A 171 -23.99 -24.39 -8.83
C PRO A 171 -25.09 -23.85 -7.91
N ALA A 172 -24.69 -23.10 -6.89
CA ALA A 172 -25.59 -22.16 -6.24
C ALA A 172 -25.84 -20.99 -7.23
N PRO A 173 -27.05 -20.40 -7.25
CA PRO A 173 -27.33 -19.26 -8.13
C PRO A 173 -26.39 -18.10 -7.76
N ALA A 174 -25.82 -17.44 -8.77
CA ALA A 174 -25.01 -16.25 -8.57
C ALA A 174 -25.88 -15.11 -8.01
N PRO A 175 -25.45 -14.39 -6.95
CA PRO A 175 -26.10 -13.16 -6.54
C PRO A 175 -25.77 -12.03 -7.54
N ASP A 176 -26.57 -10.97 -7.49
CA ASP A 176 -26.50 -9.83 -8.40
C ASP A 176 -25.28 -8.92 -8.07
N ASP A 177 -24.08 -9.33 -8.52
CA ASP A 177 -22.76 -8.73 -8.23
C ASP A 177 -22.63 -7.21 -8.52
N GLY A 178 -23.61 -6.59 -9.19
CA GLY A 178 -23.58 -5.16 -9.53
C GLY A 178 -23.91 -4.25 -8.35
N VAL A 179 -24.90 -4.65 -7.53
CA VAL A 179 -25.45 -3.77 -6.48
C VAL A 179 -24.48 -3.62 -5.31
N TYR A 180 -23.85 -4.70 -4.85
CA TYR A 180 -22.85 -4.64 -3.77
C TYR A 180 -21.63 -3.79 -4.15
N ARG A 181 -21.10 -3.95 -5.38
CA ARG A 181 -19.97 -3.16 -5.87
C ARG A 181 -20.29 -1.67 -5.97
N GLN A 182 -21.51 -1.33 -6.41
CA GLN A 182 -21.97 0.05 -6.42
C GLN A 182 -22.02 0.63 -5.01
N VAL A 183 -22.62 -0.09 -4.05
CA VAL A 183 -22.66 0.32 -2.64
C VAL A 183 -21.26 0.54 -2.06
N ARG A 184 -20.28 -0.32 -2.37
CA ARG A 184 -18.88 -0.15 -1.95
C ARG A 184 -18.27 1.13 -2.52
N THR A 185 -18.48 1.39 -3.81
CA THR A 185 -18.00 2.60 -4.49
C THR A 185 -18.60 3.86 -3.86
N ASP A 186 -19.90 3.83 -3.56
CA ASP A 186 -20.60 4.97 -2.96
C ASP A 186 -20.15 5.23 -1.50
N LEU A 187 -19.87 4.19 -0.72
CA LEU A 187 -19.30 4.33 0.63
C LEU A 187 -17.88 4.91 0.60
N GLU A 188 -17.07 4.52 -0.39
CA GLU A 188 -15.73 5.04 -0.61
C GLU A 188 -15.74 6.51 -1.01
N GLU A 189 -16.59 6.90 -1.96
CA GLU A 189 -16.76 8.29 -2.37
C GLU A 189 -17.26 9.15 -1.20
N LEU A 190 -18.17 8.64 -0.36
CA LEU A 190 -18.67 9.37 0.80
C LEU A 190 -17.55 9.64 1.82
N GLY A 191 -16.71 8.64 2.11
CA GLY A 191 -15.55 8.81 2.99
C GLY A 191 -14.57 9.86 2.46
N GLN A 192 -14.29 9.85 1.15
CA GLN A 192 -13.42 10.84 0.51
C GLN A 192 -13.97 12.27 0.60
N LEU A 193 -15.27 12.46 0.40
CA LEU A 193 -15.91 13.77 0.52
C LEU A 193 -15.90 14.30 1.96
N ASP A 194 -16.06 13.41 2.95
CA ASP A 194 -16.09 13.76 4.37
C ASP A 194 -14.70 13.87 5.00
N GLY A 195 -13.63 13.50 4.27
CA GLY A 195 -12.26 13.46 4.78
C GLY A 195 -12.04 12.40 5.86
N ASN A 196 -12.91 11.38 5.91
CA ASN A 196 -12.92 10.31 6.91
C ASN A 196 -12.65 8.95 6.26
N GLU A 197 -12.33 7.94 7.07
CA GLU A 197 -12.25 6.56 6.58
C GLU A 197 -13.64 6.10 6.11
N PRO A 198 -13.76 5.47 4.92
CA PRO A 198 -15.06 5.06 4.40
C PRO A 198 -15.70 4.00 5.29
N ALA A 199 -17.01 4.09 5.47
CA ALA A 199 -17.72 3.11 6.28
C ALA A 199 -17.59 1.70 5.66
N ALA A 200 -17.28 0.72 6.50
CA ALA A 200 -16.99 -0.64 6.04
C ALA A 200 -18.23 -1.37 5.47
N SER A 201 -19.42 -1.01 5.96
CA SER A 201 -20.70 -1.58 5.53
C SER A 201 -21.85 -0.58 5.67
N LEU A 202 -23.02 -0.91 5.12
CA LEU A 202 -24.26 -0.15 5.34
C LEU A 202 -24.68 -0.11 6.82
N TYR A 203 -24.33 -1.14 7.61
CA TYR A 203 -24.56 -1.13 9.06
C TYR A 203 -23.65 -0.09 9.75
N ASN A 204 -22.38 -0.01 9.36
CA ASN A 204 -21.45 1.00 9.86
C ASN A 204 -21.91 2.41 9.49
N LEU A 205 -22.43 2.63 8.27
CA LEU A 205 -23.01 3.90 7.85
C LEU A 205 -24.14 4.36 8.79
N LEU A 206 -24.99 3.43 9.23
CA LEU A 206 -26.09 3.71 10.16
C LEU A 206 -25.67 3.76 11.64
N GLY A 207 -24.41 3.44 11.95
CA GLY A 207 -23.91 3.29 13.32
C GLY A 207 -24.58 2.15 14.08
N LEU A 208 -24.91 1.05 13.38
CA LEU A 208 -25.55 -0.13 13.93
C LEU A 208 -24.64 -1.36 13.84
N PRO A 209 -24.77 -2.32 14.77
CA PRO A 209 -24.10 -3.61 14.63
C PRO A 209 -24.80 -4.47 13.55
N PRO A 210 -24.10 -5.44 12.92
CA PRO A 210 -24.66 -6.26 11.84
C PRO A 210 -25.80 -7.20 12.25
N ASP A 211 -26.00 -7.42 13.55
CA ASP A 211 -27.08 -8.21 14.15
C ASP A 211 -28.34 -7.38 14.47
N ALA A 212 -28.33 -6.08 14.17
CA ALA A 212 -29.47 -5.20 14.42
C ALA A 212 -30.72 -5.67 13.66
N ASP A 213 -31.86 -5.66 14.35
CA ASP A 213 -33.13 -6.04 13.75
C ASP A 213 -33.59 -5.04 12.66
N ARG A 214 -34.48 -5.49 11.78
CA ARG A 214 -34.97 -4.68 10.64
C ARG A 214 -35.72 -3.42 11.08
N GLN A 215 -36.38 -3.45 12.24
CA GLN A 215 -37.11 -2.29 12.73
C GLN A 215 -36.14 -1.19 13.16
N ARG A 216 -35.05 -1.57 13.83
CA ARG A 216 -33.98 -0.66 14.24
C ARG A 216 -33.23 -0.06 13.06
N VAL A 217 -33.01 -0.86 12.01
CA VAL A 217 -32.44 -0.39 10.74
C VAL A 217 -33.37 0.65 10.09
N ARG A 218 -34.68 0.41 10.03
CA ARG A 218 -35.67 1.37 9.50
C ARG A 218 -35.65 2.69 10.27
N GLU A 219 -35.71 2.64 11.60
CA GLU A 219 -35.68 3.83 12.46
C GLU A 219 -34.42 4.67 12.23
N ARG A 220 -33.24 4.03 12.16
CA ARG A 220 -31.98 4.74 11.93
C ARG A 220 -31.89 5.32 10.53
N ARG A 221 -32.30 4.56 9.52
CA ARG A 221 -32.39 5.05 8.13
C ARG A 221 -33.28 6.27 8.05
N ASP A 222 -34.47 6.23 8.65
CA ASP A 222 -35.45 7.34 8.57
C ASP A 222 -34.94 8.59 9.28
N ALA A 223 -34.31 8.43 10.46
CA ALA A 223 -33.67 9.53 11.16
C ALA A 223 -32.53 10.17 10.33
N MET A 224 -31.70 9.34 9.67
CA MET A 224 -30.62 9.83 8.81
C MET A 224 -31.16 10.51 7.54
N ALA A 225 -32.22 9.96 6.93
CA ALA A 225 -32.89 10.56 5.78
C ALA A 225 -33.55 11.91 6.11
N ALA A 226 -34.10 12.07 7.32
CA ALA A 226 -34.66 13.34 7.78
C ALA A 226 -33.56 14.41 7.89
N ARG A 227 -32.44 14.07 8.55
CA ARG A 227 -31.28 14.96 8.68
C ARG A 227 -30.66 15.31 7.32
N ASN A 228 -30.55 14.35 6.41
CA ASN A 228 -29.98 14.59 5.08
C ASN A 228 -30.84 15.56 4.25
N ARG A 229 -32.17 15.54 4.45
CA ARG A 229 -33.09 16.47 3.78
C ARG A 229 -32.96 17.92 4.25
N GLU A 230 -32.49 18.15 5.48
CA GLU A 230 -32.22 19.50 6.02
C GLU A 230 -30.95 20.12 5.42
N LEU A 231 -30.07 19.30 4.83
CA LEU A 231 -28.83 19.76 4.19
C LEU A 231 -29.07 20.33 2.78
N ARG A 232 -28.16 21.22 2.37
CA ARG A 232 -28.16 21.83 1.04
C ARG A 232 -28.05 20.74 -0.05
N PRO A 233 -28.77 20.86 -1.18
CA PRO A 233 -28.58 19.97 -2.33
C PRO A 233 -27.15 20.07 -2.90
N ASP A 234 -26.36 19.03 -2.69
CA ASP A 234 -25.01 18.86 -3.22
C ASP A 234 -24.70 17.37 -3.50
N ARG A 235 -23.48 17.07 -4.01
CA ARG A 235 -23.07 15.69 -4.35
C ARG A 235 -23.11 14.77 -3.14
N ARG A 236 -22.68 15.26 -1.98
CA ARG A 236 -22.68 14.51 -0.73
C ARG A 236 -24.09 14.09 -0.35
N ARG A 237 -25.05 15.00 -0.39
CA ARG A 237 -26.46 14.71 -0.09
C ARG A 237 -27.02 13.64 -1.03
N ALA A 238 -26.77 13.75 -2.34
CA ALA A 238 -27.23 12.78 -3.33
C ALA A 238 -26.68 11.38 -3.04
N LEU A 239 -25.38 11.29 -2.72
CA LEU A 239 -24.73 10.02 -2.40
C LEU A 239 -25.30 9.36 -1.14
N VAL A 240 -25.61 10.16 -0.11
CA VAL A 240 -26.30 9.66 1.10
C VAL A 240 -27.73 9.18 0.77
N ASP A 241 -28.46 9.87 -0.11
CA ASP A 241 -29.79 9.43 -0.53
C ASP A 241 -29.73 8.09 -1.30
N ASP A 242 -28.74 7.92 -2.19
CA ASP A 242 -28.50 6.67 -2.92
C ASP A 242 -28.13 5.51 -1.97
N LEU A 243 -27.27 5.76 -0.98
CA LEU A 243 -26.92 4.78 0.05
C LEU A 243 -28.11 4.41 0.94
N LEU A 244 -28.97 5.36 1.30
CA LEU A 244 -30.19 5.08 2.07
C LEU A 244 -31.25 4.33 1.24
N ALA A 245 -31.27 4.53 -0.08
CA ALA A 245 -32.05 3.70 -0.99
C ALA A 245 -31.51 2.26 -1.02
N ALA A 246 -30.18 2.08 -1.06
CA ALA A 246 -29.55 0.76 -0.97
C ALA A 246 -29.82 0.07 0.38
N VAL A 247 -29.80 0.81 1.51
CA VAL A 247 -30.24 0.30 2.82
C VAL A 247 -31.66 -0.25 2.74
N THR A 248 -32.57 0.48 2.08
CA THR A 248 -33.96 0.05 1.95
C THR A 248 -34.05 -1.24 1.12
N ALA A 249 -33.40 -1.25 -0.05
CA ALA A 249 -33.44 -2.39 -0.96
C ALA A 249 -32.79 -3.65 -0.37
N LEU A 250 -31.66 -3.53 0.32
CA LEU A 250 -30.86 -4.68 0.77
C LEU A 250 -31.15 -5.09 2.22
N LEU A 251 -31.31 -4.14 3.14
CA LEU A 251 -31.43 -4.42 4.58
C LEU A 251 -32.87 -4.42 5.09
N VAL A 252 -33.76 -3.67 4.43
CA VAL A 252 -35.15 -3.54 4.89
C VAL A 252 -36.09 -4.47 4.13
N ASP A 253 -36.08 -4.37 2.81
CA ASP A 253 -37.00 -5.07 1.91
C ASP A 253 -36.38 -6.37 1.35
N GLY A 254 -35.05 -6.41 1.26
CA GLY A 254 -34.28 -7.55 0.74
C GLY A 254 -33.88 -8.60 1.77
N ASP A 255 -32.76 -9.26 1.50
CA ASP A 255 -32.13 -10.24 2.38
C ASP A 255 -30.83 -9.68 3.00
N PRO A 256 -30.88 -9.25 4.28
CA PRO A 256 -29.69 -8.79 5.01
C PRO A 256 -28.62 -9.87 5.14
N ALA A 257 -28.99 -11.15 5.18
CA ALA A 257 -28.03 -12.24 5.27
C ALA A 257 -27.23 -12.39 3.97
N GLY A 258 -27.91 -12.26 2.81
CA GLY A 258 -27.27 -12.19 1.50
C GLY A 258 -26.28 -11.04 1.38
N TYR A 259 -26.66 -9.83 1.82
CA TYR A 259 -25.73 -8.69 1.83
C TYR A 259 -24.50 -8.94 2.71
N LEU A 260 -24.67 -9.50 3.91
CA LEU A 260 -23.55 -9.84 4.79
C LEU A 260 -22.68 -10.99 4.23
N ASP A 261 -23.23 -11.86 3.41
CA ASP A 261 -22.48 -12.90 2.70
C ASP A 261 -21.60 -12.31 1.58
N ASP A 262 -22.06 -11.24 0.91
CA ASP A 262 -21.25 -10.49 -0.06
C ASP A 262 -20.11 -9.72 0.65
N VAL A 263 -20.41 -9.07 1.79
CA VAL A 263 -19.39 -8.46 2.66
C VAL A 263 -18.37 -9.50 3.11
N ARG A 264 -18.82 -10.70 3.50
CA ARG A 264 -17.94 -11.81 3.88
C ARG A 264 -17.03 -12.23 2.74
N ALA A 265 -17.52 -12.29 1.50
CA ALA A 265 -16.72 -12.67 0.35
C ALA A 265 -15.56 -11.68 0.10
N ASP A 266 -15.82 -10.38 0.24
CA ASP A 266 -14.81 -9.33 0.10
C ASP A 266 -13.76 -9.39 1.23
N VAL A 267 -14.21 -9.51 2.48
CA VAL A 267 -13.31 -9.63 3.65
C VAL A 267 -12.46 -10.90 3.55
N LEU A 268 -13.01 -12.00 3.05
CA LEU A 268 -12.26 -13.24 2.83
C LEU A 268 -11.16 -13.04 1.78
N ALA A 269 -11.44 -12.35 0.68
CA ALA A 269 -10.43 -12.01 -0.32
C ALA A 269 -9.31 -11.13 0.28
N ARG A 270 -9.67 -10.14 1.11
CA ARG A 270 -8.73 -9.24 1.79
C ARG A 270 -7.84 -9.95 2.81
N LEU A 271 -8.40 -10.85 3.63
CA LEU A 271 -7.68 -11.50 4.72
C LEU A 271 -6.86 -12.72 4.27
N ARG A 272 -7.22 -13.37 3.15
CA ARG A 272 -6.51 -14.54 2.61
C ARG A 272 -4.97 -14.37 2.53
N PRO A 273 -4.40 -13.31 1.93
CA PRO A 273 -2.94 -13.16 1.87
C PRO A 273 -2.29 -12.96 3.24
N ARG A 274 -3.00 -12.35 4.21
CA ARG A 274 -2.51 -12.10 5.56
C ARG A 274 -2.47 -13.37 6.40
N VAL A 275 -3.52 -14.20 6.32
CA VAL A 275 -3.54 -15.51 6.96
C VAL A 275 -2.48 -16.43 6.34
N ALA A 276 -2.32 -16.42 5.01
CA ALA A 276 -1.25 -17.16 4.34
C ALA A 276 0.14 -16.79 4.90
N ALA A 277 0.39 -15.49 5.10
CA ALA A 277 1.65 -14.99 5.63
C ALA A 277 1.86 -15.27 7.13
N ALA A 278 0.79 -15.41 7.91
CA ALA A 278 0.86 -15.82 9.31
C ALA A 278 1.20 -17.30 9.42
N VAL A 279 0.43 -18.16 8.74
CA VAL A 279 0.59 -19.62 8.76
C VAL A 279 1.92 -20.06 8.15
N LEU A 280 2.39 -19.41 7.08
CA LEU A 280 3.67 -19.76 6.45
C LEU A 280 4.89 -19.56 7.38
N VAL A 281 4.78 -18.70 8.39
CA VAL A 281 5.91 -18.32 9.26
C VAL A 281 5.96 -19.14 10.54
N GLU A 282 4.81 -19.36 11.17
CA GLU A 282 4.73 -20.03 12.47
C GLU A 282 4.22 -21.49 12.38
N ASP A 283 3.82 -21.95 11.17
CA ASP A 283 3.14 -23.24 10.93
C ASP A 283 1.82 -23.41 11.71
N GLU A 284 1.38 -22.36 12.41
CA GLU A 284 0.12 -22.26 13.13
C GLU A 284 -0.42 -20.82 13.08
N LEU A 285 -1.70 -20.66 13.41
CA LEU A 285 -2.30 -19.34 13.65
C LEU A 285 -2.29 -19.09 15.17
N THR A 286 -1.35 -18.26 15.63
CA THR A 286 -1.20 -17.97 17.06
C THR A 286 -2.47 -17.29 17.62
N SER A 287 -2.68 -17.37 18.94
CA SER A 287 -3.82 -16.70 19.60
C SER A 287 -3.86 -15.19 19.33
N ASP A 288 -2.68 -14.57 19.22
CA ASP A 288 -2.53 -13.14 19.03
C ASP A 288 -2.80 -12.74 17.57
N ASP A 289 -2.33 -13.53 16.61
CA ASP A 289 -2.65 -13.32 15.19
C ASP A 289 -4.15 -13.55 14.94
N HIS A 290 -4.74 -14.55 15.59
CA HIS A 290 -6.17 -14.80 15.54
C HIS A 290 -6.97 -13.61 16.11
N ALA A 291 -6.58 -13.05 17.26
CA ALA A 291 -7.25 -11.89 17.85
C ALA A 291 -7.12 -10.63 16.97
N HIS A 292 -5.95 -10.40 16.37
CA HIS A 292 -5.71 -9.28 15.48
C HIS A 292 -6.54 -9.38 14.19
N LEU A 293 -6.49 -10.53 13.51
CA LEU A 293 -7.24 -10.78 12.28
C LEU A 293 -8.75 -10.78 12.52
N LEU A 294 -9.19 -11.19 13.72
CA LEU A 294 -10.59 -11.06 14.14
C LEU A 294 -11.00 -9.59 14.25
N GLY A 295 -10.15 -8.76 14.87
CA GLY A 295 -10.34 -7.31 14.92
C GLY A 295 -10.41 -6.68 13.53
N GLU A 296 -9.52 -7.07 12.61
CA GLU A 296 -9.53 -6.58 11.23
C GLU A 296 -10.81 -7.00 10.48
N ALA A 297 -11.26 -8.24 10.64
CA ALA A 297 -12.50 -8.73 10.03
C ALA A 297 -13.72 -7.95 10.53
N GLN A 298 -13.76 -7.64 11.83
CA GLN A 298 -14.84 -6.86 12.44
C GLN A 298 -14.79 -5.39 12.00
N ALA A 299 -13.61 -4.79 11.92
CA ALA A 299 -13.42 -3.44 11.39
C ALA A 299 -13.85 -3.35 9.92
N ALA A 300 -13.69 -4.44 9.15
CA ALA A 300 -14.17 -4.57 7.79
C ALA A 300 -15.67 -4.87 7.66
N GLY A 301 -16.43 -4.84 8.76
CA GLY A 301 -17.90 -4.86 8.75
C GLY A 301 -18.56 -6.21 9.03
N LEU A 302 -17.79 -7.24 9.43
CA LEU A 302 -18.35 -8.52 9.86
C LEU A 302 -18.75 -8.53 11.34
N ASP A 303 -19.82 -9.26 11.66
CA ASP A 303 -20.08 -9.66 13.04
C ASP A 303 -19.06 -10.71 13.51
N ARG A 304 -19.02 -10.91 14.84
CA ARG A 304 -18.05 -11.81 15.47
C ARG A 304 -18.16 -13.25 14.94
N ASP A 305 -19.36 -13.77 14.75
CA ASP A 305 -19.55 -15.17 14.36
C ASP A 305 -19.11 -15.41 12.91
N ARG A 306 -19.48 -14.49 12.00
CA ARG A 306 -19.00 -14.52 10.61
C ARG A 306 -17.50 -14.30 10.52
N ALA A 307 -16.93 -13.38 11.30
CA ALA A 307 -15.49 -13.16 11.33
C ALA A 307 -14.72 -14.41 11.80
N LEU A 308 -15.18 -15.07 12.88
CA LEU A 308 -14.63 -16.34 13.34
C LEU A 308 -14.76 -17.44 12.28
N SER A 309 -15.90 -17.50 11.58
CA SER A 309 -16.11 -18.45 10.48
C SER A 309 -15.14 -18.22 9.31
N VAL A 310 -14.88 -16.97 8.93
CA VAL A 310 -13.90 -16.60 7.89
C VAL A 310 -12.49 -17.02 8.31
N LEU A 311 -12.09 -16.75 9.55
CA LEU A 311 -10.76 -17.15 10.05
C LEU A 311 -10.62 -18.67 10.12
N ALA A 312 -11.64 -19.38 10.59
CA ALA A 312 -11.63 -20.84 10.61
C ALA A 312 -11.56 -21.43 9.19
N GLN A 313 -12.27 -20.83 8.23
CA GLN A 313 -12.21 -21.23 6.82
C GLN A 313 -10.83 -20.98 6.21
N LEU A 314 -10.22 -19.83 6.48
CA LEU A 314 -8.87 -19.49 5.98
C LEU A 314 -7.81 -20.36 6.66
N ALA A 315 -7.88 -20.59 7.97
CA ALA A 315 -7.00 -21.50 8.70
C ALA A 315 -7.06 -22.92 8.11
N ALA A 316 -8.26 -23.44 7.85
CA ALA A 316 -8.47 -24.73 7.20
C ALA A 316 -7.96 -24.76 5.75
N GLU A 317 -8.06 -23.64 5.01
CA GLU A 317 -7.50 -23.50 3.67
C GLU A 317 -5.97 -23.68 3.66
N PHE A 318 -5.28 -23.19 4.69
CA PHE A 318 -3.84 -23.30 4.86
C PHE A 318 -3.37 -24.48 5.72
N GLY A 319 -4.28 -25.38 6.13
CA GLY A 319 -3.92 -26.63 6.83
C GLY A 319 -3.75 -26.52 8.34
N VAL A 320 -4.15 -25.40 8.95
CA VAL A 320 -4.13 -25.22 10.42
C VAL A 320 -5.42 -25.79 11.02
N PRO A 321 -5.35 -26.66 12.05
CA PRO A 321 -6.55 -27.20 12.69
C PRO A 321 -7.33 -26.07 13.40
N PRO A 322 -8.68 -26.10 13.36
CA PRO A 322 -9.49 -25.11 14.05
C PRO A 322 -9.22 -25.21 15.56
N GLN A 323 -8.84 -24.09 16.19
CA GLN A 323 -8.81 -24.01 17.66
C GLN A 323 -10.26 -24.13 18.17
N VAL A 324 -10.66 -25.35 18.51
CA VAL A 324 -11.93 -25.60 19.19
C VAL A 324 -11.80 -24.99 20.59
N GLY A 325 -12.70 -24.03 20.87
CA GLY A 325 -12.56 -23.06 21.96
C GLY A 325 -12.31 -23.65 23.34
N GLY A 326 -11.44 -22.96 24.09
CA GLY A 326 -11.25 -23.13 25.52
C GLY A 326 -11.50 -21.80 26.23
N ASN A 327 -12.75 -21.53 26.58
CA ASN A 327 -13.09 -20.44 27.49
C ASN A 327 -12.84 -20.94 28.93
N GLN A 328 -12.19 -20.09 29.74
CA GLN A 328 -12.10 -20.06 31.21
C GLN A 328 -10.72 -20.37 31.84
N CYS A 329 -10.12 -19.30 32.41
CA CYS A 329 -9.35 -19.39 33.65
C CYS A 329 -10.24 -19.96 34.78
N PRO A 330 -9.64 -20.71 35.73
CA PRO A 330 -9.27 -20.03 36.97
C PRO A 330 -7.86 -20.40 37.47
N SER A 331 -7.33 -19.48 38.27
CA SER A 331 -6.07 -19.52 39.00
C SER A 331 -5.77 -20.86 39.68
N GLY A 332 -4.53 -21.32 39.52
CA GLY A 332 -3.97 -22.44 40.28
C GLY A 332 -2.45 -22.48 40.16
N SER A 333 -1.76 -22.14 41.24
CA SER A 333 -0.31 -22.17 41.40
C SER A 333 0.31 -23.53 41.08
N GLY A 334 1.51 -23.49 40.51
CA GLY A 334 2.55 -24.51 40.68
C GLY A 334 2.60 -25.58 39.61
N GLY A 335 3.61 -25.50 38.74
CA GLY A 335 3.93 -26.60 37.85
C GLY A 335 4.84 -26.21 36.70
N THR A 336 6.10 -25.89 37.01
CA THR A 336 7.21 -25.86 36.05
C THR A 336 7.27 -27.20 35.33
N ARG A 337 6.66 -27.28 34.15
CA ARG A 337 6.95 -28.30 33.13
C ARG A 337 6.84 -27.62 31.77
N SER A 338 7.92 -26.88 31.49
CA SER A 338 8.30 -26.51 30.14
C SER A 338 8.50 -27.79 29.34
N THR A 339 7.47 -28.23 28.63
CA THR A 339 7.63 -29.16 27.52
C THR A 339 8.33 -28.38 26.42
N ALA A 340 9.57 -28.78 26.13
CA ALA A 340 10.39 -28.29 25.04
C ALA A 340 9.57 -28.24 23.73
N ALA A 341 9.03 -27.06 23.43
CA ALA A 341 8.47 -26.73 22.15
C ALA A 341 9.66 -26.51 21.20
N HIS A 342 9.75 -27.40 20.21
CA HIS A 342 10.50 -27.30 18.96
C HIS A 342 11.12 -25.91 18.73
N ALA A 343 12.40 -25.77 19.06
CA ALA A 343 13.17 -24.58 18.72
C ALA A 343 13.28 -24.52 17.19
N GLY A 344 12.36 -23.81 16.55
CA GLY A 344 12.42 -23.54 15.11
C GLY A 344 13.76 -22.87 14.75
N PRO A 345 14.20 -22.99 13.48
CA PRO A 345 15.36 -22.28 12.94
C PRO A 345 15.51 -20.86 13.51
N ARG A 346 16.72 -20.51 13.96
CA ARG A 346 17.03 -19.22 14.61
C ARG A 346 16.48 -17.99 13.86
N TRP A 347 16.45 -18.04 12.53
CA TRP A 347 15.90 -16.96 11.70
C TRP A 347 14.38 -16.77 11.85
N GLN A 348 13.61 -17.84 12.15
CA GLN A 348 12.17 -17.75 12.42
C GLN A 348 11.93 -16.98 13.72
N GLN A 349 12.67 -17.32 14.78
CA GLN A 349 12.57 -16.62 16.07
C GLN A 349 12.88 -15.12 15.95
N ASP A 350 13.90 -14.77 15.16
CA ASP A 350 14.24 -13.37 14.88
C ASP A 350 13.14 -12.68 14.04
N LEU A 351 12.48 -13.39 13.12
CA LEU A 351 11.35 -12.85 12.35
C LEU A 351 10.10 -12.64 13.22
N SER A 352 9.78 -13.54 14.14
CA SER A 352 8.68 -13.39 15.11
C SER A 352 8.93 -12.17 16.01
N ARG A 353 10.18 -11.96 16.45
CA ARG A 353 10.59 -10.76 17.20
C ARG A 353 10.43 -9.49 16.36
N ALA A 354 10.76 -9.53 15.07
CA ALA A 354 10.56 -8.39 14.17
C ALA A 354 9.08 -7.99 14.08
N ARG A 355 8.17 -8.97 13.93
CA ARG A 355 6.72 -8.71 13.91
C ARG A 355 6.19 -8.21 15.25
N ALA A 356 6.67 -8.76 16.36
CA ALA A 356 6.33 -8.25 17.69
C ALA A 356 6.78 -6.79 17.87
N ALA A 357 7.96 -6.44 17.37
CA ALA A 357 8.46 -5.07 17.38
C ALA A 357 7.62 -4.12 16.51
N LEU A 358 7.23 -4.54 15.29
CA LEU A 358 6.30 -3.78 14.44
C LEU A 358 4.97 -3.48 15.14
N ARG A 359 4.38 -4.48 15.79
CA ARG A 359 3.14 -4.31 16.57
C ARG A 359 3.30 -3.36 17.75
N ALA A 360 4.49 -3.30 18.34
CA ALA A 360 4.83 -2.37 19.41
C ALA A 360 5.22 -0.96 18.90
N GLY A 361 5.10 -0.69 17.61
CA GLY A 361 5.51 0.56 16.97
C GLY A 361 7.02 0.79 16.94
N LEU A 362 7.82 -0.27 17.12
CA LEU A 362 9.29 -0.24 17.17
C LEU A 362 9.88 -0.72 15.84
N VAL A 363 9.85 0.15 14.83
CA VAL A 363 10.19 -0.18 13.43
C VAL A 363 11.70 -0.33 13.25
N LEU A 364 12.53 0.46 13.93
CA LEU A 364 13.99 0.30 13.88
C LEU A 364 14.45 -0.96 14.62
N ALA A 365 13.79 -1.30 15.73
CA ALA A 365 14.01 -2.58 16.40
C ALA A 365 13.60 -3.75 15.48
N ALA A 366 12.45 -3.65 14.81
CA ALA A 366 12.01 -4.65 13.83
C ALA A 366 13.02 -4.83 12.69
N ARG A 367 13.55 -3.73 12.15
CA ARG A 367 14.60 -3.75 11.12
C ARG A 367 15.86 -4.48 11.59
N SER A 368 16.25 -4.27 12.84
CA SER A 368 17.40 -4.95 13.46
C SER A 368 17.15 -6.46 13.58
N HIS A 369 15.94 -6.86 13.95
CA HIS A 369 15.54 -8.27 14.00
C HIS A 369 15.49 -8.94 12.61
N VAL A 370 15.00 -8.24 11.59
CA VAL A 370 15.04 -8.73 10.19
C VAL A 370 16.47 -8.90 9.69
N ALA A 371 17.39 -7.99 10.04
CA ALA A 371 18.80 -8.14 9.71
C ALA A 371 19.42 -9.37 10.40
N ALA A 372 19.08 -9.63 11.66
CA ALA A 372 19.50 -10.83 12.38
C ALA A 372 18.92 -12.11 11.75
N ALA A 373 17.63 -12.10 11.38
CA ALA A 373 16.99 -13.22 10.69
C ALA A 373 17.67 -13.54 9.35
N ARG A 374 18.00 -12.51 8.56
CA ARG A 374 18.75 -12.67 7.30
C ARG A 374 20.12 -13.30 7.53
N ALA A 375 20.85 -12.84 8.54
CA ALA A 375 22.17 -13.38 8.86
C ALA A 375 22.08 -14.85 9.32
N ALA A 376 21.04 -15.21 10.09
CA ALA A 376 20.82 -16.57 10.54
C ALA A 376 20.31 -17.52 9.44
N ALA A 377 19.67 -16.98 8.38
CA ALA A 377 19.18 -17.73 7.23
C ALA A 377 20.23 -17.90 6.10
N ASP A 378 21.41 -17.29 6.24
CA ASP A 378 22.46 -17.21 5.20
C ASP A 378 21.94 -16.77 3.83
N GLY A 379 20.94 -15.87 3.82
CA GLY A 379 20.26 -15.49 2.60
C GLY A 379 18.98 -14.70 2.82
N MET A 380 18.46 -14.14 1.73
CA MET A 380 17.19 -13.42 1.72
C MET A 380 16.06 -14.39 1.37
N LEU A 381 15.48 -15.02 2.39
CA LEU A 381 14.30 -15.86 2.22
C LEU A 381 13.05 -15.00 1.94
N PRO A 382 12.05 -15.51 1.20
CA PRO A 382 10.84 -14.75 0.88
C PRO A 382 10.10 -14.17 2.12
N PRO A 383 9.97 -14.88 3.26
CA PRO A 383 9.35 -14.31 4.46
C PRO A 383 10.12 -13.14 5.07
N ILE A 384 11.45 -13.21 5.05
CA ILE A 384 12.35 -12.14 5.53
C ILE A 384 12.23 -10.93 4.61
N ARG A 385 12.13 -11.15 3.30
CA ARG A 385 11.92 -10.08 2.31
C ARG A 385 10.57 -9.39 2.51
N ALA A 386 9.48 -10.13 2.71
CA ALA A 386 8.16 -9.55 2.91
C ALA A 386 8.12 -8.59 4.11
N VAL A 387 8.63 -9.03 5.27
CA VAL A 387 8.69 -8.18 6.48
C VAL A 387 9.65 -7.00 6.30
N ARG A 388 10.76 -7.19 5.55
CA ARG A 388 11.65 -6.07 5.20
C ARG A 388 10.92 -5.03 4.35
N ASP A 389 10.22 -5.45 3.30
CA ASP A 389 9.53 -4.55 2.39
C ASP A 389 8.42 -3.78 3.12
N GLU A 390 7.72 -4.43 4.07
CA GLU A 390 6.77 -3.79 5.00
C GLU A 390 7.46 -2.73 5.89
N ILE A 391 8.60 -3.07 6.51
CA ILE A 391 9.39 -2.12 7.31
C ILE A 391 9.84 -0.92 6.48
N ASP A 392 10.38 -1.16 5.29
CA ASP A 392 10.87 -0.11 4.39
C ASP A 392 9.71 0.83 3.99
N ALA A 393 8.49 0.30 3.76
CA ALA A 393 7.30 1.10 3.50
C ALA A 393 6.88 1.95 4.72
N ILE A 394 6.87 1.36 5.93
CA ILE A 394 6.52 2.09 7.16
C ILE A 394 7.54 3.20 7.44
N ILE A 395 8.83 2.96 7.22
CA ILE A 395 9.88 3.99 7.39
C ILE A 395 9.66 5.15 6.43
N ALA A 396 9.43 4.88 5.14
CA ALA A 396 9.17 5.92 4.15
C ALA A 396 7.94 6.77 4.50
N GLU A 397 6.89 6.13 5.02
CA GLU A 397 5.69 6.82 5.47
C GLU A 397 5.93 7.64 6.75
N ALA A 398 6.73 7.11 7.69
CA ALA A 398 7.14 7.83 8.90
C ALA A 398 7.96 9.07 8.57
N GLU A 399 8.88 9.01 7.59
CA GLU A 399 9.64 10.16 7.10
C GLU A 399 8.73 11.25 6.52
N GLN A 400 7.70 10.86 5.76
CA GLN A 400 6.70 11.80 5.24
C GLN A 400 5.91 12.46 6.38
N ARG A 401 5.48 11.68 7.38
CA ARG A 401 4.77 12.22 8.55
C ARG A 401 5.65 13.15 9.37
N TRP A 402 6.92 12.84 9.54
CA TRP A 402 7.88 13.70 10.20
C TRP A 402 8.00 15.07 9.51
N ARG A 403 8.07 15.10 8.18
CA ARG A 403 8.07 16.36 7.41
C ARG A 403 6.79 17.16 7.63
N SER A 404 5.63 16.52 7.63
CA SER A 404 4.36 17.17 7.93
C SER A 404 4.30 17.71 9.36
N ALA A 405 4.70 16.92 10.36
CA ALA A 405 4.70 17.33 11.77
C ALA A 405 5.65 18.52 12.01
N VAL A 406 6.87 18.49 11.48
CA VAL A 406 7.82 19.61 11.60
C VAL A 406 7.27 20.87 10.92
N SER A 407 6.64 20.74 9.76
CA SER A 407 5.99 21.87 9.08
C SER A 407 4.81 22.43 9.89
N ALA A 408 4.00 21.56 10.51
CA ALA A 408 2.90 21.96 11.36
C ALA A 408 3.39 22.71 12.60
N VAL A 409 4.38 22.17 13.32
CA VAL A 409 5.02 22.84 14.48
C VAL A 409 5.64 24.18 14.10
N ALA A 410 6.38 24.26 12.98
CA ALA A 410 6.96 25.50 12.49
C ALA A 410 5.90 26.58 12.19
N ALA A 411 4.73 26.16 11.72
CA ALA A 411 3.57 27.02 11.47
C ALA A 411 2.70 27.26 12.71
N ARG A 412 3.10 26.77 13.90
CA ARG A 412 2.31 26.81 15.15
C ARG A 412 0.94 26.14 15.03
N ARG A 413 0.81 25.17 14.13
CA ARG A 413 -0.38 24.34 13.93
C ARG A 413 -0.28 23.09 14.83
N TYR A 414 -0.50 23.28 16.13
CA TYR A 414 -0.24 22.24 17.13
C TYR A 414 -1.34 21.17 17.19
N ALA A 415 -2.58 21.48 16.78
CA ALA A 415 -3.64 20.47 16.70
C ALA A 415 -3.33 19.46 15.59
N GLU A 416 -2.95 19.94 14.41
CA GLU A 416 -2.50 19.09 13.30
C GLU A 416 -1.21 18.32 13.67
N ALA A 417 -0.24 18.98 14.30
CA ALA A 417 0.99 18.34 14.74
C ALA A 417 0.70 17.19 15.72
N SER A 418 -0.19 17.40 16.70
CA SER A 418 -0.57 16.38 17.69
C SER A 418 -1.17 15.13 17.03
N GLU A 419 -2.05 15.29 16.04
CA GLU A 419 -2.65 14.17 15.32
C GLU A 419 -1.59 13.37 14.54
N VAL A 420 -0.71 14.06 13.81
CA VAL A 420 0.35 13.42 13.02
C VAL A 420 1.37 12.73 13.93
N LEU A 421 1.77 13.37 15.03
CA LEU A 421 2.72 12.82 16.00
C LEU A 421 2.13 11.64 16.77
N GLY A 422 0.83 11.69 17.14
CA GLY A 422 0.14 10.57 17.77
C GLY A 422 0.14 9.32 16.89
N ARG A 423 -0.07 9.48 15.57
CA ARG A 423 0.08 8.38 14.60
C ARG A 423 1.51 7.87 14.50
N LEU A 424 2.51 8.75 14.52
CA LEU A 424 3.93 8.36 14.53
C LEU A 424 4.28 7.57 15.79
N VAL A 425 3.82 7.98 16.97
CA VAL A 425 4.03 7.27 18.23
C VAL A 425 3.38 5.88 18.21
N ALA A 426 2.21 5.73 17.59
CA ALA A 426 1.54 4.45 17.52
C ALA A 426 2.27 3.44 16.61
N VAL A 427 2.81 3.90 15.47
CA VAL A 427 3.29 3.01 14.40
C VAL A 427 4.81 2.95 14.30
N ALA A 428 5.53 4.00 14.70
CA ALA A 428 6.96 4.18 14.45
C ALA A 428 7.65 5.05 15.53
N ARG A 429 7.40 4.79 16.82
CA ARG A 429 7.88 5.63 17.93
C ARG A 429 9.41 5.71 18.05
N ASP A 430 10.12 4.69 17.57
CA ASP A 430 11.57 4.62 17.61
C ASP A 430 12.24 5.24 16.37
N VAL A 431 11.48 5.74 15.40
CA VAL A 431 12.00 6.46 14.23
C VAL A 431 12.23 7.93 14.60
N PRO A 432 13.50 8.39 14.66
CA PRO A 432 13.79 9.77 15.03
C PRO A 432 13.41 10.75 13.93
N GLY A 433 13.08 11.98 14.33
CA GLY A 433 12.87 13.10 13.41
C GLY A 433 14.14 13.55 12.70
N PRO A 434 14.04 14.48 11.73
CA PRO A 434 15.15 14.91 10.88
C PRO A 434 16.33 15.56 11.64
N GLN A 435 16.13 16.00 12.88
CA GLN A 435 17.18 16.53 13.76
C GLN A 435 17.38 15.65 15.01
N GLY A 436 16.97 14.38 14.96
CA GLY A 436 17.06 13.45 16.08
C GLY A 436 15.95 13.60 17.13
N GLN A 437 14.84 14.26 16.79
CA GLN A 437 13.73 14.45 17.74
C GLN A 437 12.98 13.16 18.03
N SER A 438 12.47 13.03 19.26
CA SER A 438 11.54 11.98 19.67
C SER A 438 10.10 12.37 19.32
N ALA A 439 9.36 11.46 18.66
CA ALA A 439 7.94 11.68 18.36
C ALA A 439 7.11 11.82 19.65
N GLN A 440 7.47 11.09 20.71
CA GLN A 440 6.81 11.14 22.00
C GLN A 440 6.97 12.51 22.68
N ASP A 441 8.19 13.03 22.68
CA ASP A 441 8.49 14.30 23.34
C ASP A 441 7.81 15.46 22.61
N MET A 442 7.88 15.46 21.28
CA MET A 442 7.18 16.47 20.47
C MET A 442 5.66 16.36 20.58
N SER A 443 5.10 15.15 20.67
CA SER A 443 3.67 14.95 20.91
C SER A 443 3.25 15.50 22.27
N THR A 444 4.10 15.34 23.28
CA THR A 444 3.86 15.85 24.63
C THR A 444 3.90 17.38 24.65
N ASP A 445 4.92 18.00 24.06
CA ASP A 445 5.01 19.47 23.93
C ASP A 445 3.80 20.04 23.14
N ALA A 446 3.43 19.42 22.02
CA ALA A 446 2.24 19.84 21.26
C ALA A 446 0.96 19.79 22.11
N GLY A 447 0.78 18.72 22.90
CA GLY A 447 -0.33 18.59 23.84
C GLY A 447 -0.32 19.67 24.94
N GLU A 448 0.84 19.99 25.50
CA GLU A 448 1.00 21.05 26.49
C GLU A 448 0.67 22.44 25.91
N ARG A 449 1.05 22.71 24.66
CA ARG A 449 0.72 23.95 23.93
C ARG A 449 -0.78 24.09 23.71
N LEU A 450 -1.46 23.02 23.32
CA LEU A 450 -2.92 22.99 23.15
C LEU A 450 -3.64 23.22 24.49
N ALA A 451 -3.24 22.51 25.55
CA ALA A 451 -3.82 22.71 26.87
C ALA A 451 -3.58 24.13 27.43
N ALA A 452 -2.45 24.76 27.09
CA ALA A 452 -2.19 26.15 27.41
C ALA A 452 -3.12 27.12 26.64
N ALA A 453 -3.38 26.83 25.35
CA ALA A 453 -4.33 27.59 24.54
C ALA A 453 -5.77 27.47 25.07
N ASP A 454 -6.20 26.29 25.50
CA ASP A 454 -7.51 26.08 26.13
C ASP A 454 -7.67 26.91 27.41
N ARG A 455 -6.65 26.92 28.28
CA ARG A 455 -6.66 27.76 29.50
C ARG A 455 -6.72 29.24 29.16
N ALA A 456 -5.97 29.69 28.15
CA ALA A 456 -5.96 31.07 27.72
C ALA A 456 -7.28 31.50 27.06
N LEU A 457 -7.93 30.60 26.30
CA LEU A 457 -9.28 30.80 25.79
C LEU A 457 -10.29 30.98 26.94
N GLY A 458 -10.25 30.10 27.95
CA GLY A 458 -11.12 30.21 29.12
C GLY A 458 -10.95 31.54 29.86
N ALA A 459 -9.70 32.04 29.98
CA ALA A 459 -9.42 33.35 30.55
C ALA A 459 -9.92 34.50 29.66
N ALA A 460 -9.72 34.41 28.33
CA ALA A 460 -10.19 35.41 27.38
C ALA A 460 -11.72 35.54 27.38
N GLN A 461 -12.45 34.44 27.58
CA GLN A 461 -13.92 34.45 27.69
C GLN A 461 -14.47 35.19 28.91
N GLN A 462 -13.64 35.46 29.93
CA GLN A 462 -14.02 36.29 31.08
C GLN A 462 -13.84 37.80 30.82
N LEU A 463 -13.16 38.17 29.73
CA LEU A 463 -12.97 39.56 29.32
C LEU A 463 -14.14 40.01 28.43
N THR A 464 -14.25 41.33 28.19
CA THR A 464 -15.28 41.89 27.31
C THR A 464 -14.70 42.88 26.29
N GLY A 465 -15.40 43.04 25.17
CA GLY A 465 -15.07 44.01 24.12
C GLY A 465 -13.66 43.82 23.53
N ALA A 466 -12.94 44.93 23.31
CA ALA A 466 -11.63 44.92 22.68
C ALA A 466 -10.58 44.08 23.44
N GLN A 467 -10.69 43.97 24.77
CA GLN A 467 -9.78 43.15 25.58
C GLN A 467 -9.97 41.65 25.32
N GLN A 468 -11.23 41.21 25.18
CA GLN A 468 -11.55 39.84 24.78
C GLN A 468 -11.02 39.53 23.39
N GLU A 469 -11.24 40.43 22.43
CA GLU A 469 -10.75 40.24 21.06
C GLU A 469 -9.22 40.13 21.00
N LEU A 470 -8.49 41.01 21.68
CA LEU A 470 -7.02 40.95 21.74
C LEU A 470 -6.53 39.65 22.38
N ALA A 471 -7.14 39.23 23.49
CA ALA A 471 -6.76 37.98 24.16
C ALA A 471 -7.00 36.74 23.26
N LEU A 472 -8.10 36.69 22.51
CA LEU A 472 -8.35 35.60 21.55
C LEU A 472 -7.34 35.61 20.39
N LEU A 473 -6.92 36.80 19.92
CA LEU A 473 -5.87 36.92 18.89
C LEU A 473 -4.51 36.47 19.42
N ASP A 474 -4.18 36.75 20.68
CA ASP A 474 -2.95 36.27 21.32
C ASP A 474 -2.92 34.74 21.39
N VAL A 475 -4.07 34.10 21.66
CA VAL A 475 -4.20 32.63 21.61
C VAL A 475 -3.94 32.10 20.20
N LEU A 476 -4.52 32.72 19.16
CA LEU A 476 -4.27 32.30 17.76
C LEU A 476 -2.83 32.60 17.29
N ALA A 477 -2.18 33.60 17.86
CA ALA A 477 -0.76 33.85 17.61
C ALA A 477 0.12 32.76 18.23
N ALA A 478 -0.29 32.20 19.38
CA ALA A 478 0.40 31.09 20.03
C ALA A 478 0.11 29.74 19.35
N VAL A 479 -1.15 29.47 18.98
CA VAL A 479 -1.63 28.24 18.33
C VAL A 479 -2.54 28.61 17.16
N ALA A 480 -2.00 28.54 15.94
CA ALA A 480 -2.65 29.08 14.73
C ALA A 480 -3.91 28.31 14.31
N ASP A 481 -3.97 27.01 14.63
CA ASP A 481 -5.05 26.08 14.29
C ASP A 481 -6.00 25.80 15.46
N HIS A 482 -6.04 26.65 16.48
CA HIS A 482 -6.94 26.47 17.62
C HIS A 482 -8.41 26.79 17.27
N GLU A 483 -9.13 25.77 16.79
CA GLU A 483 -10.51 25.91 16.30
C GLU A 483 -11.50 26.52 17.31
N PRO A 484 -11.48 26.15 18.61
CA PRO A 484 -12.38 26.76 19.59
C PRO A 484 -12.19 28.29 19.71
N THR A 485 -10.96 28.78 19.61
CA THR A 485 -10.67 30.22 19.64
C THR A 485 -11.11 30.90 18.34
N ARG A 486 -10.92 30.25 17.20
CA ARG A 486 -11.39 30.76 15.90
C ARG A 486 -12.91 30.89 15.87
N ALA A 487 -13.63 29.89 16.39
CA ALA A 487 -15.09 29.90 16.53
C ALA A 487 -15.57 31.01 17.50
N ALA A 488 -14.87 31.21 18.62
CA ALA A 488 -15.17 32.30 19.55
C ALA A 488 -14.98 33.67 18.88
N LEU A 489 -13.89 33.86 18.13
CA LEU A 489 -13.63 35.10 17.40
C LEU A 489 -14.64 35.33 16.27
N ALA A 490 -15.10 34.27 15.60
CA ALA A 490 -16.13 34.34 14.56
C ALA A 490 -17.50 34.76 15.14
N THR A 491 -17.82 34.31 16.36
CA THR A 491 -19.05 34.71 17.08
C THR A 491 -19.06 36.20 17.41
N ILE A 492 -17.90 36.78 17.76
CA ILE A 492 -17.77 38.24 17.96
C ILE A 492 -17.99 38.99 16.64
N GLY A 493 -17.58 38.36 15.52
CA GLY A 493 -17.65 38.94 14.19
C GLY A 493 -16.51 39.92 13.91
N LEU A 494 -16.49 40.42 12.68
CA LEU A 494 -15.55 41.44 12.24
C LEU A 494 -16.34 42.59 11.62
N ALA A 495 -16.21 43.79 12.20
CA ALA A 495 -16.85 44.98 11.65
C ALA A 495 -16.23 45.35 10.30
N SER A 496 -17.06 45.75 9.33
CA SER A 496 -16.62 46.15 8.00
C SER A 496 -15.85 47.48 8.03
N ALA A 497 -15.00 47.69 7.03
CA ALA A 497 -14.47 49.02 6.75
C ALA A 497 -15.62 49.95 6.36
N THR A 498 -15.53 51.22 6.71
CA THR A 498 -16.59 52.21 6.40
C THR A 498 -16.02 53.37 5.60
N ASP A 499 -16.90 54.20 5.03
CA ASP A 499 -16.48 55.44 4.35
C ASP A 499 -15.48 55.19 3.20
N VAL A 500 -15.77 54.17 2.37
CA VAL A 500 -14.97 53.86 1.18
C VAL A 500 -15.15 54.98 0.17
N ARG A 501 -14.05 55.64 -0.18
CA ARG A 501 -13.98 56.73 -1.14
C ARG A 501 -12.92 56.41 -2.18
N PHE A 502 -13.11 56.88 -3.39
CA PHE A 502 -12.09 56.82 -4.42
C PHE A 502 -11.93 58.17 -5.11
N GLU A 503 -10.69 58.53 -5.41
CA GLU A 503 -10.32 59.72 -6.17
C GLU A 503 -9.56 59.31 -7.43
N ALA A 504 -9.80 59.99 -8.54
CA ALA A 504 -9.02 59.78 -9.76
C ALA A 504 -7.63 60.42 -9.60
N VAL A 505 -6.58 59.68 -9.87
CA VAL A 505 -5.18 60.15 -9.82
C VAL A 505 -4.48 59.89 -11.16
N PRO A 506 -3.40 60.60 -11.51
CA PRO A 506 -2.65 60.34 -12.72
C PRO A 506 -2.20 58.87 -12.79
N GLY A 507 -2.73 58.10 -13.74
CA GLY A 507 -2.40 56.69 -13.92
C GLY A 507 -3.39 55.69 -13.30
N GLY A 508 -4.47 56.13 -12.62
CA GLY A 508 -5.44 55.22 -12.02
C GLY A 508 -6.44 55.87 -11.05
N ALA A 509 -6.77 55.16 -9.99
CA ALA A 509 -7.59 55.66 -8.89
C ALA A 509 -6.94 55.33 -7.54
N ARG A 510 -7.06 56.22 -6.56
CA ARG A 510 -6.70 55.94 -5.17
C ARG A 510 -7.97 55.65 -4.39
N VAL A 511 -8.02 54.50 -3.75
CA VAL A 511 -9.13 54.08 -2.89
C VAL A 511 -8.69 54.28 -1.44
N SER A 512 -9.54 54.89 -0.62
CA SER A 512 -9.30 55.14 0.81
C SER A 512 -10.55 54.81 1.62
N TRP A 513 -10.39 54.38 2.86
CA TRP A 513 -11.50 54.01 3.74
C TRP A 513 -11.20 54.32 5.21
N ARG A 514 -12.22 54.33 6.06
CA ARG A 514 -12.06 54.31 7.51
C ARG A 514 -11.84 52.87 7.98
N ALA A 515 -10.80 52.69 8.80
CA ALA A 515 -10.46 51.39 9.37
C ALA A 515 -11.62 50.78 10.18
N SER A 516 -11.70 49.45 10.16
CA SER A 516 -12.58 48.69 11.06
C SER A 516 -12.25 49.02 12.52
N PRO A 517 -13.25 49.18 13.41
CA PRO A 517 -13.03 49.39 14.84
C PRO A 517 -12.59 48.12 15.58
N ALA A 518 -12.49 46.98 14.88
CA ALA A 518 -12.09 45.70 15.47
C ALA A 518 -10.68 45.75 16.05
N ALA A 519 -10.46 45.06 17.17
CA ALA A 519 -9.17 45.08 17.83
C ALA A 519 -8.11 44.24 17.06
N GLY A 520 -6.84 44.64 17.19
CA GLY A 520 -5.71 43.94 16.58
C GLY A 520 -5.43 44.30 15.12
N ALA A 521 -4.57 43.52 14.46
CA ALA A 521 -4.18 43.76 13.08
C ALA A 521 -5.27 43.27 12.10
N VAL A 522 -5.75 44.19 11.24
CA VAL A 522 -6.75 43.92 10.19
C VAL A 522 -6.11 44.14 8.83
N ASP A 523 -6.24 43.15 7.96
CA ASP A 523 -5.87 43.24 6.55
C ASP A 523 -7.12 43.59 5.72
N TYR A 524 -7.00 44.46 4.73
CA TYR A 524 -8.10 44.86 3.85
C TYR A 524 -7.88 44.31 2.45
N ARG A 525 -8.84 43.55 1.95
CA ARG A 525 -8.89 43.11 0.55
C ARG A 525 -9.73 44.10 -0.25
N VAL A 526 -9.12 44.74 -1.24
CA VAL A 526 -9.79 45.73 -2.09
C VAL A 526 -10.20 45.08 -3.41
N LEU A 527 -11.47 45.19 -3.74
CA LEU A 527 -12.06 44.70 -4.98
C LEU A 527 -12.55 45.89 -5.82
N ARG A 528 -12.25 45.87 -7.11
CA ARG A 528 -12.81 46.77 -8.11
C ARG A 528 -14.07 46.16 -8.68
N ILE A 529 -15.14 46.94 -8.78
CA ILE A 529 -16.42 46.54 -9.39
C ILE A 529 -16.59 47.26 -10.73
N GLY A 530 -16.68 46.48 -11.82
CA GLY A 530 -16.96 46.97 -13.17
C GLY A 530 -18.42 47.41 -13.33
N ALA A 531 -18.71 48.18 -14.39
CA ALA A 531 -20.08 48.58 -14.72
C ALA A 531 -20.98 47.38 -15.11
N ASP A 532 -20.38 46.26 -15.49
CA ASP A 532 -21.01 44.97 -15.74
C ASP A 532 -21.24 44.14 -14.46
N GLY A 533 -20.86 44.67 -13.29
CA GLY A 533 -20.92 43.97 -12.01
C GLY A 533 -19.76 43.00 -11.77
N SER A 534 -18.80 42.90 -12.69
CA SER A 534 -17.65 42.01 -12.51
C SER A 534 -16.73 42.52 -11.39
N THR A 535 -16.27 41.62 -10.51
CA THR A 535 -15.34 41.95 -9.43
C THR A 535 -13.92 41.53 -9.79
N ARG A 536 -12.95 42.41 -9.56
CA ARG A 536 -11.51 42.12 -9.77
C ARG A 536 -10.69 42.51 -8.54
N PRO A 537 -9.79 41.65 -8.06
CA PRO A 537 -8.94 41.99 -6.93
C PRO A 537 -7.92 43.06 -7.33
N VAL A 538 -7.85 44.14 -6.54
CA VAL A 538 -6.81 45.17 -6.67
C VAL A 538 -5.60 44.80 -5.83
N GLY A 539 -5.82 44.36 -4.59
CA GLY A 539 -4.75 43.96 -3.69
C GLY A 539 -5.21 43.70 -2.26
N VAL A 540 -4.25 43.41 -1.39
CA VAL A 540 -4.44 43.26 0.06
C VAL A 540 -3.44 44.17 0.78
N THR A 541 -3.91 44.96 1.74
CA THR A 541 -3.06 45.92 2.49
C THR A 541 -3.53 46.09 3.93
N ARG A 542 -2.62 46.50 4.83
CA ARG A 542 -2.94 46.94 6.20
C ARG A 542 -3.16 48.45 6.31
N ALA A 543 -2.77 49.20 5.29
CA ALA A 543 -3.03 50.63 5.23
C ALA A 543 -4.54 50.87 4.99
N THR A 544 -4.98 52.10 5.21
CA THR A 544 -6.36 52.56 4.92
C THR A 544 -6.50 53.19 3.54
N SER A 545 -5.53 52.91 2.65
CA SER A 545 -5.58 53.30 1.24
C SER A 545 -4.80 52.32 0.36
N LEU A 546 -5.21 52.23 -0.91
CA LEU A 546 -4.57 51.42 -1.95
C LEU A 546 -4.73 52.10 -3.32
N GLU A 547 -3.69 52.07 -4.14
CA GLU A 547 -3.75 52.57 -5.52
C GLU A 547 -4.14 51.46 -6.50
N ASP A 548 -5.12 51.75 -7.35
CA ASP A 548 -5.55 50.92 -8.47
C ASP A 548 -5.02 51.51 -9.78
N GLY A 549 -4.00 50.87 -10.36
CA GLY A 549 -3.38 51.28 -11.63
C GLY A 549 -4.14 50.83 -12.88
N ALA A 550 -5.31 50.21 -12.74
CA ALA A 550 -6.03 49.65 -13.88
C ALA A 550 -6.76 50.73 -14.71
N ARG A 551 -6.55 50.72 -16.03
CA ARG A 551 -7.17 51.67 -16.97
C ARG A 551 -8.69 51.43 -17.12
N GLY A 552 -9.48 52.51 -17.11
CA GLY A 552 -10.96 52.50 -17.25
C GLY A 552 -11.70 52.99 -16.00
N VAL A 553 -12.95 53.41 -16.12
CA VAL A 553 -13.76 53.92 -14.99
C VAL A 553 -14.30 52.72 -14.17
N ALA A 554 -14.04 52.68 -12.87
CA ALA A 554 -14.69 51.72 -11.97
C ALA A 554 -16.11 52.21 -11.64
N ALA A 555 -17.08 51.30 -11.53
CA ALA A 555 -18.43 51.66 -11.10
C ALA A 555 -18.48 51.82 -9.57
N ALA A 556 -17.76 50.96 -8.84
CA ALA A 556 -17.59 51.02 -7.39
C ALA A 556 -16.34 50.28 -6.93
N TYR A 557 -15.98 50.44 -5.66
CA TYR A 557 -14.97 49.64 -4.96
C TYR A 557 -15.59 49.01 -3.72
N SER A 558 -15.17 47.79 -3.42
CA SER A 558 -15.52 47.05 -2.20
C SER A 558 -14.26 46.79 -1.38
N VAL A 559 -14.35 47.01 -0.07
CA VAL A 559 -13.22 46.87 0.87
C VAL A 559 -13.62 45.90 1.98
N ILE A 560 -13.08 44.70 1.91
CA ILE A 560 -13.40 43.62 2.85
C ILE A 560 -12.31 43.55 3.91
N ALA A 561 -12.67 43.87 5.16
CA ALA A 561 -11.78 43.68 6.30
C ALA A 561 -11.58 42.18 6.59
N ARG A 562 -10.36 41.79 6.94
CA ARG A 562 -9.98 40.40 7.27
C ARG A 562 -9.10 40.37 8.52
N ARG A 563 -9.34 39.40 9.39
CA ARG A 563 -8.56 39.19 10.61
C ARG A 563 -8.52 37.71 10.95
N ALA A 564 -7.33 37.14 11.10
CA ALA A 564 -7.13 35.74 11.49
C ALA A 564 -7.98 34.74 10.68
N GLY A 565 -8.11 34.97 9.37
CA GLY A 565 -8.92 34.13 8.46
C GLY A 565 -10.41 34.49 8.38
N ILE A 566 -10.94 35.29 9.31
CA ILE A 566 -12.32 35.76 9.31
C ILE A 566 -12.43 37.00 8.41
N ALA A 567 -13.44 37.05 7.55
CA ALA A 567 -13.77 38.21 6.74
C ALA A 567 -15.00 38.93 7.30
N ALA A 568 -14.98 40.26 7.23
CA ALA A 568 -16.16 41.06 7.51
C ALA A 568 -17.21 40.85 6.40
N PRO A 569 -18.50 41.06 6.70
CA PRO A 569 -19.50 41.17 5.64
C PRO A 569 -19.14 42.30 4.68
N GLU A 570 -19.43 42.08 3.40
CA GLU A 570 -19.15 43.03 2.30
C GLU A 570 -20.02 44.29 2.37
#